data_AF-A0A3D1KQG2-F1
#
_entry.id   AF-A0A3D1KQG2-F1
#
_cell.length_a   1.000
_cell.length_b   1.000
_cell.length_c   1.000
_cell.angle_alpha   90.00
_cell.angle_beta   90.00
_cell.angle_gamma   90.00
#
_symmetry.space_group_name_H-M   'P 1'
#
loop_
_entity.id
_entity.type
_entity.pdbx_description
1 polymer ?
#
loop_
_entity_poly.entity_id
_entity_poly.type
_entity_poly.pdbx_seq_one_letter_code
_entity_poly.pdbx_strand_id
1 'polypeptide(L)' 'MNPYKNQSFLKLTVRFAAVFLVVVTILKIIISMFKNGGVSGMIAEFFSAENWLPFVTVQLVMSLVYGLIMAGYYKFIKK' A
#
# COMPACT_ATOMS: atom_id res chain seq x y z
N MET A 1 -26.88 9.83 -1.29
CA MET A 1 -26.63 8.68 -0.39
C MET A 1 -25.16 8.33 -0.46
N ASN A 2 -24.46 8.16 0.66
CA ASN A 2 -23.02 7.91 0.68
C ASN A 2 -22.70 6.51 0.07
N PRO A 3 -22.02 6.42 -1.09
CA PRO A 3 -21.84 5.15 -1.82
C PRO A 3 -20.99 4.11 -1.07
N TYR A 4 -20.31 4.53 -0.01
CA TYR A 4 -19.51 3.68 0.86
C TYR A 4 -20.35 2.97 1.94
N LYS A 5 -21.50 3.50 2.34
CA LYS A 5 -22.33 2.90 3.40
C LYS A 5 -22.99 1.58 2.98
N ASN A 6 -23.34 1.45 1.69
CA ASN A 6 -23.98 0.25 1.15
C ASN A 6 -22.99 -0.83 0.68
N GLN A 7 -21.68 -0.61 0.77
CA GLN A 7 -20.68 -1.62 0.39
C GLN A 7 -20.21 -2.46 1.57
N SER A 8 -19.82 -3.71 1.30
CA SER A 8 -19.24 -4.57 2.32
C SER A 8 -17.92 -3.95 2.82
N PHE A 9 -17.68 -4.07 4.13
CA PHE A 9 -16.49 -3.49 4.76
C PHE A 9 -15.20 -4.05 4.13
N LEU A 10 -15.16 -5.37 3.94
CA LEU A 10 -14.02 -6.04 3.29
C LEU A 10 -13.76 -5.53 1.87
N LYS A 11 -14.80 -5.25 1.08
CA LYS A 11 -14.63 -4.69 -0.27
C LYS A 11 -14.00 -3.29 -0.23
N LEU A 12 -14.39 -2.47 0.73
CA LEU A 12 -13.77 -1.15 0.94
C LEU A 12 -12.32 -1.28 1.41
N THR A 13 -12.05 -2.17 2.37
CA THR A 13 -10.71 -2.45 2.89
C THR A 13 -9.77 -2.83 1.76
N VAL A 14 -10.15 -3.81 0.94
CA VAL A 14 -9.33 -4.27 -0.19
C VAL A 14 -9.13 -3.15 -1.20
N ARG A 15 -10.17 -2.34 -1.50
CA ARG A 15 -10.05 -1.22 -2.43
C ARG A 15 -9.07 -0.15 -1.95
N PHE A 16 -9.18 0.27 -0.69
CA PHE A 16 -8.26 1.26 -0.11
C PHE A 16 -6.85 0.71 0.05
N ALA A 17 -6.71 -0.54 0.48
CA ALA A 17 -5.42 -1.21 0.59
C ALA A 17 -4.74 -1.34 -0.78
N ALA A 18 -5.46 -1.75 -1.83
CA ALA A 18 -4.89 -1.92 -3.17
C ALA A 18 -4.40 -0.58 -3.75
N VAL A 19 -5.17 0.49 -3.62
CA VAL A 19 -4.77 1.83 -4.08
C VAL A 19 -3.52 2.30 -3.33
N PHE A 20 -3.51 2.18 -2.00
CA PHE A 20 -2.36 2.57 -1.19
C PHE A 20 -1.11 1.75 -1.53
N LEU A 21 -1.27 0.43 -1.70
CA LEU A 21 -0.20 -0.47 -2.07
C LEU A 21 0.46 -0.01 -3.37
N VAL A 22 -0.31 0.23 -4.42
CA VAL A 22 0.21 0.65 -5.73
C VAL A 22 0.93 1.99 -5.62
N VAL A 23 0.28 3.00 -5.03
CA VAL A 23 0.83 4.36 -4.94
C VAL A 23 2.15 4.37 -4.14
N VAL A 24 2.16 3.75 -2.96
CA VAL A 24 3.34 3.75 -2.09
C VAL A 24 4.48 2.91 -2.69
N THR A 25 4.16 1.81 -3.36
CA THR A 25 5.18 1.01 -4.06
C THR A 25 5.85 1.83 -5.16
N ILE A 26 5.07 2.54 -6.00
CA ILE A 26 5.62 3.40 -7.05
C ILE A 26 6.52 4.49 -6.44
N LEU A 27 6.04 5.17 -5.39
CA LEU A 27 6.83 6.20 -4.71
C LEU A 27 8.15 5.65 -4.16
N LYS A 28 8.13 4.48 -3.49
CA LYS A 28 9.35 3.86 -2.96
C LYS A 28 10.34 3.50 -4.06
N ILE A 29 9.86 2.94 -5.18
CA ILE A 29 10.72 2.61 -6.33
C ILE A 29 11.39 3.87 -6.88
N ILE A 30 10.61 4.94 -7.12
CA ILE A 30 11.13 6.21 -7.62
C ILE A 30 12.17 6.80 -6.66
N ILE A 31 11.84 6.89 -5.37
CA ILE A 31 12.75 7.42 -4.34
C ILE A 31 14.05 6.61 -4.28
N SER A 32 13.96 5.29 -4.31
CA SER A 32 15.11 4.39 -4.28
C SER A 32 15.99 4.54 -5.53
N MET A 33 15.40 4.69 -6.71
CA MET A 33 16.15 4.97 -7.94
C MET A 33 16.96 6.27 -7.83
N PHE A 34 16.40 7.34 -7.27
CA PHE A 34 17.14 8.59 -7.07
C PHE A 34 18.23 8.47 -5.99
N LYS A 35 17.95 7.71 -4.92
CA LYS A 35 18.85 7.59 -3.77
C LYS A 35 20.03 6.64 -4.02
N ASN A 36 19.82 5.57 -4.78
CA ASN A 36 20.78 4.46 -4.88
C ASN A 36 21.46 4.35 -6.26
N GLY A 37 21.45 5.42 -7.06
CA GLY A 37 22.16 5.43 -8.34
C GLY A 37 21.43 4.68 -9.47
N GLY A 38 20.10 4.79 -9.52
CA GLY A 38 19.27 4.29 -10.62
C GLY A 38 18.66 2.92 -10.39
N VAL A 39 18.32 2.24 -11.48
CA VAL A 39 17.55 0.98 -11.48
C VAL A 39 18.31 -0.14 -10.75
N SER A 40 19.62 -0.25 -10.95
CA SER A 40 20.45 -1.29 -10.33
C SER A 40 20.48 -1.18 -8.80
N GLY A 41 20.56 0.05 -8.27
CA GLY A 41 20.52 0.28 -6.83
C GLY A 41 19.16 -0.03 -6.20
N MET A 42 18.06 0.24 -6.92
CA MET A 42 16.71 -0.11 -6.48
C MET A 42 16.49 -1.63 -6.45
N ILE A 43 16.99 -2.35 -7.45
CA ILE A 43 16.96 -3.82 -7.47
C ILE A 43 17.75 -4.40 -6.29
N ALA A 44 18.95 -3.88 -6.01
CA ALA A 44 19.75 -4.33 -4.88
C ALA A 44 19.07 -4.05 -3.53
N GLU A 45 18.40 -2.90 -3.38
CA GLU A 45 17.72 -2.53 -2.14
C GLU A 45 16.46 -3.38 -1.88
N PHE A 46 15.59 -3.57 -2.87
CA PHE A 46 14.27 -4.20 -2.65
C PHE A 46 14.10 -5.60 -3.22
N PHE A 47 14.89 -5.99 -4.22
CA PHE A 47 14.70 -7.23 -4.97
C PHE A 47 15.86 -8.22 -4.79
N SER A 48 16.74 -7.98 -3.80
CA SER A 48 17.72 -8.97 -3.37
C SER A 48 17.04 -10.14 -2.68
N ALA A 49 17.72 -11.30 -2.63
CA ALA A 49 17.20 -12.51 -1.99
C ALA A 49 16.83 -12.29 -0.51
N GLU A 50 17.54 -11.38 0.17
CA GLU A 50 17.34 -11.06 1.58
C GLU A 50 16.23 -10.03 1.80
N ASN A 51 16.07 -9.06 0.89
CA ASN A 51 15.20 -7.89 1.11
C ASN A 51 13.82 -7.99 0.44
N TRP A 52 13.66 -8.86 -0.56
CA TRP A 52 12.39 -9.03 -1.29
C TRP A 52 11.23 -9.38 -0.37
N LEU A 53 11.37 -10.43 0.43
CA LEU A 53 10.29 -10.89 1.29
C LEU A 53 9.95 -9.86 2.39
N PRO A 54 10.93 -9.26 3.10
CA PRO A 54 10.67 -8.15 4.01
C PRO A 54 9.96 -6.97 3.33
N PHE A 55 10.40 -6.56 2.14
CA PHE A 55 9.79 -5.45 1.40
C PHE A 55 8.31 -5.71 1.11
N VAL A 56 8.00 -6.88 0.51
CA VAL A 56 6.62 -7.26 0.18
C VAL A 56 5.77 -7.39 1.43
N THR A 57 6.30 -7.99 2.50
CA THR A 57 5.58 -8.20 3.75
C THR A 57 5.21 -6.88 4.41
N VAL A 58 6.17 -5.97 4.58
CA VAL A 58 5.93 -4.65 5.15
C VAL A 58 4.93 -3.87 4.30
N GLN A 59 5.07 -3.93 2.98
CA GLN A 59 4.18 -3.23 2.06
C GLN A 59 2.74 -3.76 2.16
N LEU A 60 2.55 -5.08 2.22
CA LEU A 60 1.24 -5.70 2.36
C LEU A 60 0.60 -5.35 3.71
N VAL A 61 1.35 -5.47 4.81
CA VAL A 61 0.84 -5.17 6.17
C VAL A 61 0.42 -3.70 6.26
N MET A 62 1.28 -2.77 5.83
CA MET A 62 0.96 -1.33 5.87
C MET A 62 -0.25 -0.99 5.01
N SER A 63 -0.36 -1.60 3.83
CA SER A 63 -1.50 -1.39 2.94
C SER A 63 -2.79 -1.92 3.54
N LEU A 64 -2.76 -3.09 4.18
CA LEU A 64 -3.91 -3.69 4.83
C LEU A 64 -4.36 -2.86 6.04
N VAL A 65 -3.42 -2.41 6.87
CA VAL A 65 -3.71 -1.50 8.00
C VAL A 65 -4.36 -0.21 7.51
N TYR A 66 -3.78 0.42 6.48
CA TYR A 66 -4.35 1.62 5.87
C TYR A 66 -5.77 1.35 5.34
N GLY A 67 -5.96 0.24 4.63
CA GLY A 67 -7.25 -0.15 4.09
C GLY A 67 -8.32 -0.32 5.18
N LEU A 68 -7.96 -0.95 6.30
CA LEU A 68 -8.87 -1.16 7.44
C LEU A 68 -9.28 0.18 8.07
N ILE A 69 -8.31 1.07 8.30
CA ILE A 69 -8.56 2.40 8.88
C ILE A 69 -9.48 3.21 7.96
N MET A 70 -9.18 3.25 6.66
CA MET A 70 -9.96 4.01 5.70
C MET A 70 -11.36 3.44 5.50
N ALA A 71 -11.50 2.12 5.41
CA ALA A 71 -12.81 1.47 5.36
C ALA A 71 -13.63 1.77 6.62
N GLY A 72 -12.99 1.76 7.79
CA GLY A 72 -13.62 2.09 9.07
C GLY A 72 -14.11 3.53 9.10
N TYR A 73 -13.24 4.47 8.72
CA TYR A 73 -13.58 5.89 8.64
C TYR A 73 -14.75 6.16 7.70
N TYR A 74 -14.69 5.67 6.45
CA TYR A 74 -15.71 5.94 5.45
C TYR A 74 -17.05 5.25 5.71
N LYS A 75 -17.03 4.10 6.40
CA LYS A 75 -18.24 3.34 6.68
C LYS A 75 -18.93 3.75 7.98
N PHE A 76 -18.16 3.98 9.05
CA PHE A 76 -18.70 4.17 10.39
C PHE A 76 -18.65 5.61 10.90
N ILE A 77 -17.65 6.40 10.51
CA ILE A 77 -17.42 7.74 11.07
C ILE A 77 -17.96 8.83 10.13
N LYS A 78 -17.64 8.74 8.84
CA LYS A 78 -18.02 9.74 7.84
C LYS A 78 -19.54 9.70 7.59
N LYS A 79 -20.22 10.77 8.00
CA LYS A 79 -21.68 10.91 7.86
C LYS A 79 -22.13 10.95 6.40
#